data_AF-Q0ZRW9-F1
#
_entry.id   AF-Q0ZRW9-F1
#
_cell.length_a   1.000
_cell.length_b   1.000
_cell.length_c   1.000
_cell.angle_alpha   90.00
_cell.angle_beta   90.00
_cell.angle_gamma   90.00
#
_symmetry.space_group_name_H-M   'P 1'
#
loop_
_entity.id
_entity.type
_entity.pdbx_description
1 polymer ?
#
loop_
_entity_poly.entity_id
_entity_poly.type
_entity_poly.pdbx_seq_one_letter_code
_entity_poly.pdbx_strand_id
1 'polypeptide(L)'
;EKVYLIRRGAVRLSRVYESGEEITVALLRENSLFGVLSLLTGHRSDRFYHSIAFTRVEMLTTPATSVRQAIEDDTSVGLLLLQGLSSRILQTETMIETLTHRDMSSRLVSFLLVLCRDFGVPGQRGITIDLRLS
;
A
#
# COMPACT_ATOMS: atom_id res chain seq x y z
N GLU A 1 0.51 -18.66 -3.36
CA GLU A 1 0.71 -17.22 -3.04
C GLU A 1 -0.06 -16.87 -1.78
N LYS A 2 0.31 -15.76 -1.14
CA LYS A 2 -0.28 -15.33 0.13
C LYS A 2 -0.77 -13.89 -0.02
N VAL A 3 -1.91 -13.62 0.61
CA VAL A 3 -2.45 -12.29 0.82
C VAL A 3 -2.02 -11.83 2.21
N TYR A 4 -1.74 -10.53 2.35
CA TYR A 4 -1.27 -9.93 3.58
C TYR A 4 -2.19 -8.77 3.98
N LEU A 5 -2.55 -8.70 5.26
CA LEU A 5 -3.27 -7.59 5.87
C LEU A 5 -2.41 -6.97 6.97
N ILE A 6 -2.09 -5.68 6.84
CA ILE A 6 -1.30 -4.96 7.84
C ILE A 6 -2.19 -4.66 9.04
N ARG A 7 -1.82 -5.18 10.22
CA ARG A 7 -2.48 -4.88 11.50
C ARG A 7 -1.86 -3.66 12.16
N ARG A 8 -0.52 -3.55 12.11
CA ARG A 8 0.24 -2.42 12.64
C ARG A 8 1.46 -2.11 11.79
N GLY A 9 1.85 -0.84 11.77
CA GLY A 9 3.05 -0.36 11.09
C GLY A 9 2.85 -0.03 9.61
N ALA A 10 3.97 0.15 8.91
CA ALA A 10 4.00 0.57 7.52
C ALA A 10 4.86 -0.36 6.66
N VAL A 11 4.39 -0.66 5.45
CA VAL A 11 5.12 -1.45 4.44
C VAL A 11 5.37 -0.59 3.21
N ARG A 12 6.63 -0.47 2.80
CA ARG A 12 7.00 0.13 1.52
C ARG A 12 6.85 -0.90 0.42
N LEU A 13 6.06 -0.58 -0.60
CA LEU A 13 5.93 -1.37 -1.80
C LEU A 13 6.72 -0.68 -2.91
N SER A 14 7.57 -1.43 -3.59
CA SER A 14 8.40 -0.93 -4.68
C SER A 14 8.28 -1.84 -5.89
N ARG A 15 8.45 -1.26 -7.08
CA ARG A 15 8.61 -2.01 -8.32
C ARG A 15 10.09 -2.05 -8.69
N VAL A 16 10.58 -3.25 -9.01
CA VAL A 16 11.93 -3.48 -9.53
C VAL A 16 11.85 -3.58 -11.05
N TYR A 17 12.62 -2.77 -11.74
CA TYR A 17 12.73 -2.76 -13.20
C TYR A 17 13.88 -3.66 -13.66
N GLU A 18 13.89 -4.04 -14.93
CA GLU A 18 14.96 -4.88 -15.51
C GLU A 18 16.34 -4.22 -15.42
N SER A 19 16.39 -2.88 -15.35
CA SER A 19 17.59 -2.09 -15.10
C SER A 19 18.17 -2.27 -13.67
N GLY A 20 17.42 -2.90 -12.76
CA GLY A 20 17.74 -2.97 -11.33
C GLY A 20 17.27 -1.75 -10.53
N GLU A 21 16.70 -0.74 -11.18
CA GLU A 21 16.10 0.41 -10.49
C GLU A 21 14.90 -0.03 -9.65
N GLU A 22 14.84 0.41 -8.41
CA GLU A 22 13.72 0.17 -7.50
C GLU A 22 12.97 1.48 -7.24
N ILE A 23 11.72 1.57 -7.72
CA ILE A 23 10.88 2.75 -7.53
C ILE A 23 9.80 2.43 -6.50
N THR A 24 9.72 3.24 -5.44
CA THR A 24 8.62 3.13 -4.46
C THR A 24 7.31 3.48 -5.14
N VAL A 25 6.39 2.52 -5.17
CA VAL A 25 5.05 2.67 -5.76
C VAL A 25 3.98 2.92 -4.71
N ALA A 26 4.26 2.64 -3.44
CA ALA A 26 3.45 3.11 -2.33
C ALA A 26 4.10 2.91 -0.97
N LEU A 27 3.54 3.61 0.01
CA LEU A 27 3.66 3.29 1.42
C LEU A 27 2.30 2.82 1.94
N LEU A 28 2.21 1.54 2.32
CA LEU A 28 1.01 0.90 2.84
C LEU A 28 0.91 1.11 4.34
N ARG A 29 -0.28 1.46 4.82
CA ARG A 29 -0.58 1.69 6.24
C ARG A 29 -1.42 0.56 6.85
N GLU A 30 -1.72 0.68 8.13
CA GLU A 30 -2.64 -0.20 8.84
C GLU A 30 -3.96 -0.38 8.08
N ASN A 31 -4.48 -1.61 8.12
CA ASN A 31 -5.65 -2.09 7.38
C ASN A 31 -5.51 -2.15 5.85
N SER A 32 -4.29 -1.96 5.31
CA SER A 32 -4.04 -2.18 3.88
C SER A 32 -3.87 -3.67 3.57
N LEU A 33 -4.49 -4.11 2.46
CA LEU A 33 -4.29 -5.42 1.86
C LEU A 33 -3.28 -5.36 0.71
N PHE A 34 -2.39 -6.35 0.62
CA PHE A 34 -1.47 -6.49 -0.52
C PHE A 34 -1.14 -7.97 -0.81
N GLY A 35 -0.46 -8.23 -1.94
CA GLY A 35 -0.27 -9.60 -2.45
C GLY A 35 -1.53 -10.21 -3.07
N VAL A 36 -2.47 -9.37 -3.50
CA VAL A 36 -3.78 -9.76 -4.07
C VAL A 36 -3.78 -9.86 -5.59
N LEU A 37 -2.72 -9.40 -6.28
CA LEU A 37 -2.69 -9.37 -7.73
C LEU A 37 -2.72 -10.80 -8.31
N SER A 38 -1.92 -11.69 -7.74
CA SER A 38 -1.89 -13.10 -8.12
C SER A 38 -3.20 -13.83 -7.81
N LEU A 39 -3.88 -13.48 -6.70
CA LEU A 39 -5.20 -14.01 -6.35
C LEU A 39 -6.25 -13.75 -7.45
N LEU A 40 -6.26 -12.52 -7.98
CA LEU A 40 -7.33 -12.04 -8.88
C LEU A 40 -7.04 -12.29 -10.36
N THR A 41 -5.78 -12.15 -10.76
CA THR A 41 -5.41 -12.20 -12.19
C THR A 41 -4.93 -13.57 -12.64
N GLY A 42 -4.63 -14.49 -11.71
CA GLY A 42 -4.00 -15.78 -12.02
C GLY A 42 -2.57 -15.65 -12.58
N HIS A 43 -2.10 -14.42 -12.83
CA HIS A 43 -0.75 -14.15 -13.27
C HIS A 43 0.17 -14.06 -12.05
N ARG A 44 1.30 -14.78 -12.11
CA ARG A 44 2.40 -14.69 -11.13
C ARG A 44 3.21 -13.38 -11.29
N SER A 45 2.52 -12.26 -11.51
CA SER A 45 3.10 -10.95 -11.81
C SER A 45 3.72 -10.27 -10.57
N ASP A 46 3.54 -10.85 -9.37
CA ASP A 46 4.13 -10.38 -8.12
C ASP A 46 5.67 -10.46 -8.10
N ARG A 47 6.33 -11.04 -9.13
CA ARG A 47 7.80 -11.15 -9.19
C ARG A 47 8.54 -9.82 -9.29
N PHE A 48 7.86 -8.73 -9.65
CA PHE A 48 8.49 -7.42 -9.83
C PHE A 48 8.18 -6.45 -8.70
N TYR A 49 7.46 -6.89 -7.65
CA TYR A 49 7.19 -6.06 -6.49
C TYR A 49 7.99 -6.51 -5.27
N HIS A 50 8.72 -5.58 -4.67
CA HIS A 50 9.34 -5.75 -3.37
C HIS A 50 8.45 -5.13 -2.30
N SER A 51 8.16 -5.90 -1.25
CA SER A 51 7.48 -5.40 -0.04
C SER A 51 8.45 -5.45 1.11
N ILE A 52 8.73 -4.28 1.71
CA ILE A 52 9.72 -4.11 2.76
C ILE A 52 9.04 -3.44 3.95
N ALA A 53 9.23 -4.00 5.14
CA ALA A 53 8.76 -3.37 6.37
C ALA A 53 9.47 -2.02 6.54
N PHE A 54 8.70 -0.94 6.48
CA PHE A 54 9.20 0.44 6.63
C PHE A 54 9.27 0.85 8.10
N THR A 55 8.41 0.25 8.92
CA THR A 55 8.50 0.27 10.39
C THR A 55 8.41 -1.15 10.94
N ARG A 56 8.29 -1.32 12.28
CA ARG A 56 7.92 -2.61 12.86
C ARG A 56 6.49 -2.95 12.42
N VAL A 57 6.34 -4.04 11.65
CA VAL A 57 5.06 -4.46 11.08
C VAL A 57 4.52 -5.69 11.78
N GLU A 58 3.23 -5.66 12.09
CA GLU A 58 2.43 -6.84 12.45
C GLU A 58 1.40 -7.06 11.34
N MET A 59 1.27 -8.30 10.86
CA MET A 59 0.38 -8.60 9.75
C MET A 59 -0.27 -9.99 9.87
N LEU A 60 -1.47 -10.10 9.32
CA LEU A 60 -2.10 -11.39 9.07
C LEU A 60 -1.73 -11.86 7.66
N THR A 61 -1.60 -13.17 7.49
CA THR A 61 -1.32 -13.77 6.18
C THR A 61 -2.21 -14.98 5.95
N THR A 62 -2.73 -15.08 4.72
CA THR A 62 -3.66 -16.12 4.33
C THR A 62 -3.32 -16.61 2.92
N PRO A 63 -3.37 -17.92 2.64
CA PRO A 63 -3.22 -18.43 1.28
C PRO A 63 -4.27 -17.82 0.34
N ALA A 64 -3.89 -17.48 -0.89
CA ALA A 64 -4.82 -16.95 -1.89
C ALA A 64 -6.04 -17.87 -2.10
N THR A 65 -5.84 -19.20 -2.07
CA THR A 65 -6.92 -20.18 -2.17
C THR A 65 -7.94 -20.06 -1.03
N SER A 66 -7.50 -19.79 0.20
CA SER A 66 -8.38 -19.59 1.34
C SER A 66 -9.18 -18.28 1.23
N VAL A 67 -8.58 -17.22 0.68
CA VAL A 67 -9.31 -15.97 0.40
C VAL A 67 -10.39 -16.20 -0.66
N ARG A 68 -10.07 -16.97 -1.71
CA ARG A 68 -11.05 -17.35 -2.74
C ARG A 68 -12.22 -18.13 -2.15
N GLN A 69 -11.94 -19.15 -1.33
CA GLN A 69 -12.98 -19.92 -0.66
C GLN A 69 -13.85 -19.02 0.22
N ALA A 70 -13.26 -18.09 0.99
CA ALA A 70 -14.01 -17.17 1.82
C ALA A 70 -14.96 -16.26 1.03
N ILE A 71 -14.60 -15.88 -0.21
CA ILE A 71 -15.50 -15.11 -1.10
C ILE A 71 -16.65 -15.97 -1.61
N GLU A 72 -16.39 -17.24 -1.91
CA GLU A 72 -17.41 -18.21 -2.36
C GLU A 72 -18.40 -18.53 -1.22
N ASP A 73 -17.90 -18.67 0.00
CA ASP A 73 -18.70 -18.96 1.19
C ASP A 73 -19.48 -17.73 1.67
N ASP A 74 -18.89 -16.54 1.60
CA ASP A 74 -19.50 -15.26 2.00
C ASP A 74 -19.12 -14.13 1.04
N THR A 75 -20.06 -13.77 0.17
CA THR A 75 -19.89 -12.70 -0.82
C THR A 75 -19.60 -11.32 -0.21
N SER A 76 -19.92 -11.09 1.07
CA SER A 76 -19.57 -9.84 1.76
C SER A 76 -18.06 -9.64 1.87
N VAL A 77 -17.28 -10.73 1.93
CA VAL A 77 -15.81 -10.71 1.86
C VAL A 77 -15.34 -10.14 0.53
N GLY A 78 -16.00 -10.51 -0.57
CA GLY A 78 -15.74 -9.96 -1.90
C GLY A 78 -15.97 -8.44 -1.95
N LEU A 79 -17.04 -7.96 -1.33
CA LEU A 79 -17.34 -6.52 -1.26
C LEU A 79 -16.27 -5.75 -0.47
N LEU A 80 -15.82 -6.28 0.67
CA LEU A 80 -14.74 -5.69 1.46
C LEU A 80 -13.41 -5.64 0.67
N LEU A 81 -13.12 -6.68 -0.12
CA LEU A 81 -11.95 -6.69 -1.01
C LEU A 81 -12.05 -5.61 -2.09
N LEU A 82 -13.23 -5.45 -2.72
CA LEU A 82 -13.45 -4.40 -3.70
C LEU A 82 -13.25 -2.99 -3.09
N GLN A 83 -13.77 -2.75 -1.89
CA GLN A 83 -13.53 -1.49 -1.18
C GLN A 83 -12.03 -1.23 -0.93
N GLY A 84 -11.29 -2.27 -0.52
CA GLY A 84 -9.83 -2.19 -0.35
C GLY A 84 -9.10 -1.87 -1.65
N LEU A 85 -9.49 -2.50 -2.77
CA LEU A 85 -8.93 -2.22 -4.09
C LEU A 85 -9.27 -0.81 -4.58
N SER A 86 -10.49 -0.32 -4.36
CA SER A 86 -10.87 1.06 -4.68
C SER A 86 -10.04 2.07 -3.89
N SER A 87 -9.83 1.83 -2.59
CA SER A 87 -8.92 2.67 -1.79
C SER A 87 -7.50 2.68 -2.36
N ARG A 88 -7.03 1.54 -2.89
CA ARG A 88 -5.70 1.42 -3.47
C ARG A 88 -5.56 2.17 -4.79
N ILE A 89 -6.60 2.16 -5.62
CA ILE A 89 -6.66 2.95 -6.86
C ILE A 89 -6.54 4.43 -6.53
N LEU A 90 -7.36 4.94 -5.60
CA LEU A 90 -7.32 6.36 -5.18
C LEU A 90 -5.94 6.78 -4.64
N GLN A 91 -5.29 5.93 -3.84
CA GLN A 91 -3.92 6.18 -3.36
C GLN A 91 -2.91 6.28 -4.51
N THR A 92 -3.07 5.42 -5.52
CA THR A 92 -2.19 5.40 -6.69
C THR A 92 -2.40 6.66 -7.53
N GLU A 93 -3.65 7.09 -7.73
CA GLU A 93 -3.97 8.34 -8.42
C GLU A 93 -3.37 9.57 -7.71
N THR A 94 -3.48 9.63 -6.37
CA THR A 94 -2.86 10.70 -5.57
C THR A 94 -1.33 10.71 -5.72
N MET A 95 -0.71 9.52 -5.78
CA MET A 95 0.74 9.42 -6.00
C MET A 95 1.11 9.87 -7.41
N ILE A 96 0.35 9.50 -8.44
CA ILE A 96 0.57 9.98 -9.82
C ILE A 96 0.49 11.50 -9.86
N GLU A 97 -0.54 12.11 -9.28
CA GLU A 97 -0.67 13.57 -9.17
C GLU A 97 0.54 14.21 -8.48
N THR A 98 1.00 13.60 -7.39
CA THR A 98 2.21 14.06 -6.69
C THR A 98 3.45 13.99 -7.60
N LEU A 99 3.56 12.99 -8.47
CA LEU A 99 4.71 12.81 -9.36
C LEU A 99 4.66 13.68 -10.62
N THR A 100 3.49 14.15 -11.06
CA THR A 100 3.36 14.98 -12.27
C THR A 100 3.73 16.45 -12.05
N HIS A 101 3.83 16.91 -10.79
CA HIS A 101 4.38 18.22 -10.49
C HIS A 101 5.81 18.35 -11.03
N ARG A 102 6.06 19.37 -11.85
CA ARG A 102 7.39 19.62 -12.45
C ARG A 102 8.42 20.13 -11.44
N ASP A 103 7.96 20.87 -10.43
CA ASP A 103 8.81 21.43 -9.39
C ASP A 103 9.00 20.45 -8.23
N MET A 104 10.26 20.22 -7.83
CA MET A 104 10.62 19.30 -6.77
C MET A 104 10.03 19.71 -5.41
N SER A 105 9.94 21.02 -5.15
CA SER A 105 9.38 21.53 -3.88
C SER A 105 7.90 21.18 -3.78
N SER A 106 7.15 21.36 -4.87
CA SER A 106 5.73 21.01 -4.97
C SER A 106 5.51 19.50 -4.77
N ARG A 107 6.36 18.66 -5.36
CA ARG A 107 6.33 17.20 -5.15
C ARG A 107 6.55 16.84 -3.68
N LEU A 108 7.53 17.48 -3.03
CA LEU A 108 7.85 17.23 -1.62
C LEU A 108 6.67 17.62 -0.71
N VAL A 109 6.07 18.78 -0.94
CA VAL A 109 4.91 19.24 -0.15
C VAL A 109 3.74 18.28 -0.31
N SER A 110 3.36 17.93 -1.54
CA SER A 110 2.28 16.97 -1.80
C SER A 110 2.56 15.60 -1.16
N PHE A 111 3.81 15.13 -1.22
CA PHE A 111 4.21 13.90 -0.56
C PHE A 111 4.08 13.97 0.97
N LEU A 112 4.54 15.06 1.60
CA LEU A 112 4.39 15.26 3.04
C LEU A 112 2.91 15.33 3.47
N LEU A 113 2.04 15.93 2.66
CA LEU A 113 0.60 15.95 2.92
C LEU A 113 -0.02 14.55 2.89
N VAL A 114 0.40 13.71 1.94
CA VAL A 114 -0.01 12.29 1.89
C VAL A 114 0.44 11.55 3.15
N LEU A 115 1.69 11.77 3.59
CA LEU A 115 2.19 11.15 4.82
C LEU A 115 1.46 11.66 6.08
N CYS A 116 1.12 12.94 6.16
CA CYS A 116 0.31 13.49 7.25
C CYS A 116 -1.09 12.88 7.27
N ARG A 117 -1.71 12.63 6.11
CA ARG A 117 -3.02 11.97 6.04
C ARG A 117 -2.94 10.51 6.52
N ASP A 118 -1.92 9.78 6.08
CA ASP A 118 -1.86 8.34 6.26
C ASP A 118 -1.19 7.90 7.57
N PHE A 119 -0.28 8.72 8.10
CA PHE A 119 0.56 8.42 9.27
C PHE A 119 0.65 9.58 10.26
N GLY A 120 -0.21 10.60 10.12
CA GLY A 120 -0.18 11.79 10.97
C GLY A 120 -0.86 11.58 12.31
N VAL A 121 -0.22 12.08 13.36
CA VAL A 121 -0.81 12.24 14.69
C VAL A 121 -1.09 13.74 14.91
N PRO A 122 -2.34 14.13 15.21
CA PRO A 122 -2.65 15.53 15.49
C PRO A 122 -2.00 15.97 16.80
N GLY A 123 -1.35 17.12 16.77
CA GLY A 123 -0.74 17.77 17.93
C GLY A 123 -1.10 19.25 18.00
N GLN A 124 -0.64 19.93 19.06
CA GLN A 124 -1.01 21.34 19.31
C GLN A 124 -0.54 22.33 18.23
N ARG A 125 0.53 21.98 17.48
CA ARG A 125 1.16 22.85 16.47
C ARG A 125 0.92 22.39 15.03
N GLY A 126 0.11 21.36 14.82
CA GLY A 126 -0.11 20.75 13.49
C GLY A 126 -0.15 19.23 13.55
N ILE A 127 0.28 18.59 12.46
CA ILE A 127 0.30 17.12 12.33
C ILE A 127 1.75 16.65 12.36
N THR A 128 2.06 15.67 13.21
CA THR A 128 3.36 14.99 13.23
C THR A 128 3.26 13.68 12.48
N ILE A 129 4.10 13.48 11.47
CA ILE A 129 4.19 12.20 10.76
C ILE A 129 4.90 11.20 11.68
N ASP A 130 4.21 10.14 12.09
CA ASP A 130 4.75 9.10 12.98
C ASP A 130 5.56 8.05 12.21
N LEU A 131 6.52 8.53 11.42
CA LEU A 131 7.47 7.72 10.67
C LEU A 131 8.85 8.35 10.74
N ARG A 132 9.89 7.51 10.81
CA ARG A 132 11.26 7.95 10.60
C ARG A 132 11.54 7.98 9.10
N LEU A 133 11.67 9.18 8.55
CA LEU A 133 12.05 9.42 7.15
C LEU A 133 13.57 9.70 7.12
N SER A 134 14.30 9.03 6.23
CA SER A 134 15.73 9.17 6.01
C SER A 134 16.04 9.66 4.61
#